data_AF-A0A136MNL5-F1
#
_entry.id   AF-A0A136MNL5-F1
#
_cell.length_a   1.000
_cell.length_b   1.000
_cell.length_c   1.000
_cell.angle_alpha   90.00
_cell.angle_beta   90.00
_cell.angle_gamma   90.00
#
_symmetry.space_group_name_H-M   'P 1'
#
loop_
_entity.id
_entity.type
_entity.pdbx_description
1 polymer ?
#
loop_
_entity_poly.entity_id
_entity_poly.type
_entity_poly.pdbx_seq_one_letter_code
_entity_poly.pdbx_strand_id
1 'polypeptide(L)'
;MIFPLAILISLWLAGSCLAEADPEVRRQMIREFEEKQKARREALYPQSATTTPDKIGGLDELREAMGKSRLELNSSKSKNNRIAAAQATINYIDPLIRMEQYDEALRQINTSLDMGADPGVLILKAADIRTIQAEAAMNELDWQKTYQLLEDAWRMAKRFEQNEVQNDFAQRLRDFQFDWAVTLFHEGNMTDAQAKAVEALTWKIDPEPIHAFLMNLYFREDKYKEAREELSQARRGPLRSDPFLVGFDEFMKREENFERSYRSRQDDGLILKWPSGMTFDPNLLTKAFNDARQTVEKMFKIKTPLPVRASIYQVSDFPQMIQGPDWVAACVLGGKLRLRADLVSLKEKDLQVVVRYAYALWIADLLSDGKAPAWILEGIAHQTAFPNGPPQESLAEIRKRLSQQKIATFRELQTPFQGLPEAREASILMAQSQSGVRVLINLKGLDCIPSLLDGYATGKEAEDVLKEVCDLSYDDLFEAWEKELNKTSKEKSKSDSAIIRSLGYVSPLGSQWQK
;
A
#
# COMPACT_ATOMS: atom_id res chain seq x y z
N MET A 1 -23.57 -0.78 -17.12
CA MET A 1 -22.63 -1.64 -17.88
C MET A 1 -21.25 -1.41 -17.28
N ILE A 2 -20.72 -2.44 -16.63
CA ILE A 2 -19.36 -2.61 -16.09
C ILE A 2 -18.79 -1.37 -15.37
N PHE A 3 -18.96 -1.36 -14.04
CA PHE A 3 -18.56 -0.37 -13.03
C PHE A 3 -17.20 -0.82 -12.41
N PRO A 4 -16.09 -0.91 -13.17
CA PRO A 4 -15.06 -1.94 -12.96
C PRO A 4 -14.04 -1.60 -11.86
N LEU A 5 -14.14 -0.43 -11.22
CA LEU A 5 -12.98 0.31 -10.67
C LEU A 5 -13.01 0.56 -9.16
N ALA A 6 -14.16 0.40 -8.48
CA ALA A 6 -14.21 0.41 -7.00
C ALA A 6 -13.37 -0.72 -6.37
N ILE A 7 -12.91 -1.67 -7.20
CA ILE A 7 -12.31 -2.95 -6.80
C ILE A 7 -10.80 -2.95 -7.06
N LEU A 8 -10.31 -2.19 -8.06
CA LEU A 8 -8.89 -1.77 -8.12
C LEU A 8 -8.44 -1.04 -6.84
N ILE A 9 -9.40 -0.49 -6.10
CA ILE A 9 -9.20 0.36 -4.93
C ILE A 9 -9.14 -0.46 -3.62
N SER A 10 -9.45 -1.76 -3.68
CA SER A 10 -8.90 -2.75 -2.75
C SER A 10 -7.65 -3.45 -3.30
N LEU A 11 -7.42 -3.41 -4.63
CA LEU A 11 -6.25 -3.98 -5.31
C LEU A 11 -5.03 -3.07 -5.01
N TRP A 12 -4.53 -3.00 -3.78
CA TRP A 12 -4.12 -4.18 -3.03
C TRP A 12 -4.09 -4.03 -1.49
N LEU A 13 -4.69 -3.01 -0.88
CA LEU A 13 -4.17 -2.35 0.35
C LEU A 13 -2.94 -1.47 0.05
N ALA A 14 -2.82 -1.01 -1.20
CA ALA A 14 -1.92 0.02 -1.72
C ALA A 14 -0.58 0.06 -0.98
N GLY A 15 0.20 -1.01 -1.18
CA GLY A 15 1.50 -1.20 -0.56
C GLY A 15 1.41 -1.55 0.92
N SER A 16 1.31 -2.84 1.28
CA SER A 16 2.16 -3.36 2.36
C SER A 16 3.47 -2.55 2.33
N CYS A 17 3.60 -1.61 3.28
CA CYS A 17 4.54 -0.50 3.51
C CYS A 17 5.32 0.14 2.33
N LEU A 18 4.77 1.24 1.80
CA LEU A 18 5.57 2.42 1.46
C LEU A 18 5.93 3.18 2.75
N ALA A 19 7.11 2.87 3.25
CA ALA A 19 8.11 3.87 3.61
C ALA A 19 7.68 5.34 3.60
N GLU A 20 7.73 5.99 4.77
CA GLU A 20 7.73 7.45 4.96
C GLU A 20 7.36 8.25 3.72
N ALA A 21 6.05 8.41 3.48
CA ALA A 21 5.43 9.24 2.46
C ALA A 21 6.43 9.89 1.50
N ASP A 22 6.93 9.13 0.51
CA ASP A 22 7.54 9.74 -0.66
C ASP A 22 6.50 10.76 -1.16
N PRO A 23 6.85 12.06 -1.20
CA PRO A 23 5.96 13.07 -1.74
C PRO A 23 5.39 12.66 -3.09
N GLU A 24 6.10 11.84 -3.89
CA GLU A 24 5.65 11.36 -5.18
C GLU A 24 4.51 10.33 -5.13
N VAL A 25 4.51 9.40 -4.18
CA VAL A 25 3.42 8.43 -3.99
C VAL A 25 2.18 9.13 -3.45
N ARG A 26 2.39 10.01 -2.48
CA ARG A 26 1.32 10.86 -1.94
C ARG A 26 0.73 11.75 -3.04
N ARG A 27 1.59 12.31 -3.91
CA ARG A 27 1.18 13.00 -5.14
C ARG A 27 0.48 12.09 -6.15
N GLN A 28 0.83 10.80 -6.23
CA GLN A 28 0.17 9.84 -7.10
C GLN A 28 -1.25 9.52 -6.63
N MET A 29 -1.45 9.24 -5.33
CA MET A 29 -2.79 9.05 -4.76
C MET A 29 -3.66 10.30 -4.94
N ILE A 30 -3.08 11.49 -4.70
CA ILE A 30 -3.71 12.77 -5.00
C ILE A 30 -4.10 12.84 -6.48
N ARG A 31 -3.18 12.56 -7.42
CA ARG A 31 -3.45 12.58 -8.87
C ARG A 31 -4.58 11.64 -9.27
N GLU A 32 -4.61 10.44 -8.74
CA GLU A 32 -5.66 9.46 -9.06
C GLU A 32 -7.02 9.84 -8.47
N PHE A 33 -7.04 10.42 -7.26
CA PHE A 33 -8.24 11.02 -6.70
C PHE A 33 -8.71 12.19 -7.56
N GLU A 34 -7.81 13.11 -7.93
CA GLU A 34 -8.08 14.24 -8.81
C GLU A 34 -8.62 13.80 -10.18
N GLU A 35 -8.05 12.76 -10.79
CA GLU A 35 -8.52 12.20 -12.07
C GLU A 35 -9.94 11.62 -11.94
N LYS A 36 -10.24 10.91 -10.85
CA LYS A 36 -11.60 10.40 -10.58
C LYS A 36 -12.58 11.54 -10.36
N GLN A 37 -12.21 12.55 -9.58
CA GLN A 37 -13.07 13.71 -9.34
C GLN A 37 -13.25 14.54 -10.62
N LYS A 38 -12.22 14.68 -11.44
CA LYS A 38 -12.28 15.34 -12.75
C LYS A 38 -13.21 14.61 -13.70
N ALA A 39 -13.05 13.30 -13.90
CA ALA A 39 -13.93 12.49 -14.76
C ALA A 39 -15.40 12.57 -14.30
N ARG A 40 -15.66 12.61 -12.98
CA ARG A 40 -16.99 12.79 -12.42
C ARG A 40 -17.54 14.21 -12.63
N ARG A 41 -16.72 15.25 -12.42
CA ARG A 41 -17.08 16.66 -12.71
C ARG A 41 -17.48 16.83 -14.17
N GLU A 42 -16.72 16.24 -15.10
CA GLU A 42 -17.03 16.27 -16.54
C GLU A 42 -18.34 15.54 -16.89
N ALA A 43 -18.67 14.47 -16.16
CA ALA A 43 -19.94 13.76 -16.32
C ALA A 43 -21.15 14.54 -15.76
N LEU A 44 -20.98 15.25 -14.64
CA LEU A 44 -22.01 16.07 -14.00
C LEU A 44 -22.22 17.42 -14.69
N TYR A 45 -21.16 18.00 -15.26
CA TYR A 45 -21.14 19.30 -15.93
C TYR A 45 -20.55 19.18 -17.35
N PRO A 46 -21.26 18.53 -18.30
CA PRO A 46 -20.76 18.38 -19.66
C PRO A 46 -20.49 19.75 -20.31
N GLN A 47 -19.36 19.88 -21.00
CA GLN A 47 -18.87 21.13 -21.60
C GLN A 47 -19.82 21.79 -22.64
N SER A 48 -20.97 21.18 -22.95
CA SER A 48 -21.96 21.72 -23.88
C SER A 48 -22.82 22.87 -23.33
N ALA A 49 -22.64 23.28 -22.06
CA ALA A 49 -23.19 24.54 -21.56
C ALA A 49 -22.33 25.73 -22.04
N THR A 50 -22.49 26.09 -23.31
CA THR A 50 -21.72 27.12 -24.02
C THR A 50 -21.98 28.54 -23.50
N THR A 51 -21.22 28.95 -22.49
CA THR A 51 -20.77 30.34 -22.35
C THR A 51 -19.27 30.32 -22.08
N THR A 52 -18.50 30.59 -23.14
CA THR A 52 -17.04 30.72 -23.08
C THR A 52 -16.63 31.82 -22.08
N PRO A 53 -15.61 31.58 -21.23
CA PRO A 53 -15.10 32.54 -20.23
C PRO A 53 -14.71 33.91 -20.83
N ASP A 54 -14.26 33.95 -22.08
CA ASP A 54 -13.76 35.16 -22.73
C ASP A 54 -14.79 36.30 -22.91
N LYS A 55 -16.07 36.06 -22.61
CA LYS A 55 -17.13 37.09 -22.63
C LYS A 55 -17.58 37.55 -21.25
N ILE A 56 -17.06 36.97 -20.19
CA ILE A 56 -17.38 37.36 -18.81
C ILE A 56 -16.30 38.35 -18.39
N GLY A 57 -16.71 39.59 -18.16
CA GLY A 57 -15.85 40.62 -17.59
C GLY A 57 -15.09 40.16 -16.35
N GLY A 58 -13.97 40.81 -16.04
CA GLY A 58 -13.17 40.49 -14.85
C GLY A 58 -14.00 40.50 -13.55
N LEU A 59 -13.41 40.04 -12.44
CA LEU A 59 -14.10 39.87 -11.15
C LEU A 59 -14.92 41.10 -10.73
N ASP A 60 -14.45 42.30 -11.07
CA ASP A 60 -15.12 43.56 -10.75
C ASP A 60 -16.39 43.82 -11.59
N GLU A 61 -16.40 43.43 -12.87
CA GLU A 61 -17.60 43.50 -13.72
C GLU A 61 -18.66 42.49 -13.27
N LEU A 62 -18.20 41.30 -12.86
CA LEU A 62 -19.03 40.29 -12.19
C LEU A 62 -19.65 40.84 -10.90
N ARG A 63 -18.85 41.47 -10.03
CA ARG A 63 -19.31 42.11 -8.80
C ARG A 63 -20.29 43.25 -9.06
N GLU A 64 -20.05 44.06 -10.08
CA GLU A 64 -20.95 45.15 -10.48
C GLU A 64 -22.29 44.61 -10.99
N ALA A 65 -22.28 43.59 -11.83
CA ALA A 65 -23.49 42.93 -12.35
C ALA A 65 -24.31 42.27 -11.23
N MET A 66 -23.63 41.63 -10.27
CA MET A 66 -24.27 41.09 -9.06
C MET A 66 -24.85 42.21 -8.18
N GLY A 67 -24.11 43.32 -8.02
CA GLY A 67 -24.56 44.49 -7.27
C GLY A 67 -25.84 45.12 -7.85
N LYS A 68 -25.89 45.28 -9.18
CA LYS A 68 -27.08 45.77 -9.89
C LYS A 68 -28.28 44.84 -9.72
N SER A 69 -28.06 43.53 -9.91
CA SER A 69 -29.11 42.52 -9.71
C SER A 69 -29.66 42.56 -8.28
N ARG A 70 -28.80 42.78 -7.27
CA ARG A 70 -29.20 42.88 -5.85
C ARG A 70 -30.00 44.15 -5.53
N LEU A 71 -29.63 45.29 -6.14
CA LEU A 71 -30.34 46.56 -5.97
C LEU A 71 -31.75 46.54 -6.60
N GLU A 72 -31.87 45.97 -7.81
CA GLU A 72 -33.16 45.77 -8.48
C GLU A 72 -34.10 44.86 -7.66
N LEU A 73 -33.52 43.93 -6.91
CA LEU A 73 -34.24 42.95 -6.09
C LEU A 73 -34.73 43.54 -4.77
N ASN A 74 -33.88 44.30 -4.06
CA ASN A 74 -34.26 44.99 -2.81
C ASN A 74 -35.40 45.99 -3.00
N SER A 75 -35.59 46.49 -4.22
CA SER A 75 -36.70 47.39 -4.57
C SER A 75 -37.97 46.66 -5.01
N SER A 76 -37.93 45.34 -5.28
CA SER A 76 -39.08 44.59 -5.79
C SER A 76 -39.89 43.89 -4.69
N LYS A 77 -41.21 44.17 -4.66
CA LYS A 77 -42.18 43.48 -3.80
C LYS A 77 -42.72 42.17 -4.40
N SER A 78 -42.45 41.88 -5.68
CA SER A 78 -43.01 40.72 -6.38
C SER A 78 -42.21 39.45 -6.12
N LYS A 79 -42.90 38.37 -5.70
CA LYS A 79 -42.31 37.04 -5.52
C LYS A 79 -41.64 36.53 -6.81
N ASN A 80 -42.25 36.77 -7.97
CA ASN A 80 -41.71 36.32 -9.26
C ASN A 80 -40.41 37.06 -9.63
N ASN A 81 -40.29 38.34 -9.27
CA ASN A 81 -39.07 39.10 -9.51
C ASN A 81 -37.92 38.63 -8.60
N ARG A 82 -38.24 38.21 -7.36
CA ARG A 82 -37.24 37.59 -6.46
C ARG A 82 -36.73 36.26 -7.01
N ILE A 83 -37.62 35.42 -7.54
CA ILE A 83 -37.24 34.14 -8.17
C ILE A 83 -36.37 34.38 -9.41
N ALA A 84 -36.78 35.28 -10.31
CA ALA A 84 -36.01 35.59 -11.52
C ALA A 84 -34.62 36.14 -11.20
N ALA A 85 -34.53 36.99 -10.18
CA ALA A 85 -33.26 37.57 -9.79
C ALA A 85 -32.38 36.56 -9.02
N ALA A 86 -32.96 35.64 -8.26
CA ALA A 86 -32.21 34.53 -7.68
C ALA A 86 -31.68 33.57 -8.77
N GLN A 87 -32.44 33.33 -9.84
CA GLN A 87 -31.95 32.60 -11.01
C GLN A 87 -30.81 33.32 -11.74
N ALA A 88 -30.86 34.66 -11.80
CA ALA A 88 -29.75 35.45 -12.32
C ALA A 88 -28.49 35.31 -11.45
N THR A 89 -28.62 35.31 -10.12
CA THR A 89 -27.52 35.05 -9.18
C THR A 89 -26.92 33.66 -9.38
N ILE A 90 -27.75 32.64 -9.63
CA ILE A 90 -27.29 31.27 -9.91
C ILE A 90 -26.34 31.22 -11.10
N ASN A 91 -26.60 32.00 -12.15
CA ASN A 91 -25.76 32.04 -13.35
C ASN A 91 -24.34 32.58 -13.09
N TYR A 92 -24.12 33.27 -11.96
CA TYR A 92 -22.80 33.79 -11.57
C TYR A 92 -22.00 32.84 -10.67
N ILE A 93 -22.62 31.79 -10.13
CA ILE A 93 -21.93 30.81 -9.28
C ILE A 93 -20.86 30.05 -10.07
N ASP A 94 -21.18 29.54 -11.25
CA ASP A 94 -20.23 28.74 -12.05
C ASP A 94 -19.00 29.54 -12.51
N PRO A 95 -19.14 30.82 -12.95
CA PRO A 95 -18.00 31.71 -13.14
C PRO A 95 -17.13 31.86 -11.89
N LEU A 96 -17.72 32.08 -10.71
CA LEU A 96 -16.97 32.22 -9.46
C LEU A 96 -16.21 30.94 -9.09
N ILE A 97 -16.82 29.77 -9.30
CA ILE A 97 -16.16 28.47 -9.10
C ILE A 97 -14.96 28.34 -10.05
N ARG A 98 -15.12 28.68 -11.33
CA ARG A 98 -14.02 28.65 -12.32
C ARG A 98 -12.88 29.62 -12.00
N MET A 99 -13.17 30.71 -11.29
CA MET A 99 -12.18 31.67 -10.81
C MET A 99 -11.64 31.32 -9.42
N GLU A 100 -11.96 30.14 -8.89
CA GLU A 100 -11.57 29.66 -7.56
C GLU A 100 -12.02 30.59 -6.41
N GLN A 101 -13.05 31.40 -6.63
CA GLN A 101 -13.65 32.30 -5.64
C GLN A 101 -14.71 31.57 -4.80
N TYR A 102 -14.32 30.45 -4.18
CA TYR A 102 -15.24 29.52 -3.51
C TYR A 102 -16.06 30.16 -2.37
N ASP A 103 -15.44 30.99 -1.54
CA ASP A 103 -16.14 31.65 -0.43
C ASP A 103 -17.15 32.69 -0.93
N GLU A 104 -16.85 33.37 -2.05
CA GLU A 104 -17.81 34.26 -2.71
C GLU A 104 -18.97 33.46 -3.31
N ALA A 105 -18.68 32.35 -3.99
CA ALA A 105 -19.70 31.47 -4.54
C ALA A 105 -20.64 30.93 -3.43
N LEU A 106 -20.10 30.50 -2.29
CA LEU A 106 -20.90 30.08 -1.13
C LEU A 106 -21.75 31.22 -0.55
N ARG A 107 -21.22 32.45 -0.49
CA ARG A 107 -21.99 33.63 -0.08
C ARG A 107 -23.15 33.91 -1.03
N GLN A 108 -22.93 33.80 -2.34
CA GLN A 108 -23.98 33.98 -3.35
C GLN A 108 -25.04 32.87 -3.29
N ILE A 109 -24.64 31.63 -3.00
CA ILE A 109 -25.57 30.52 -2.77
C ILE A 109 -26.47 30.81 -1.56
N ASN A 110 -25.90 31.15 -0.40
CA ASN A 110 -26.68 31.46 0.80
C ASN A 110 -27.63 32.64 0.56
N THR A 111 -27.17 33.68 -0.13
CA THR A 111 -28.00 34.82 -0.52
C THR A 111 -29.17 34.39 -1.40
N SER A 112 -28.93 33.50 -2.37
CA SER A 112 -29.97 32.99 -3.27
C SER A 112 -30.98 32.09 -2.56
N LEU A 113 -30.53 31.29 -1.58
CA LEU A 113 -31.40 30.50 -0.70
C LEU A 113 -32.33 31.40 0.13
N ASP A 114 -31.79 32.47 0.73
CA ASP A 114 -32.58 33.45 1.49
C ASP A 114 -33.63 34.16 0.62
N MET A 115 -33.40 34.22 -0.70
CA MET A 115 -34.31 34.80 -1.69
C MET A 115 -35.41 33.85 -2.17
N GLY A 116 -35.38 32.59 -1.73
CA GLY A 116 -36.37 31.57 -2.10
C GLY A 116 -36.13 30.94 -3.47
N ALA A 117 -34.89 30.92 -3.95
CA ALA A 117 -34.51 30.04 -5.05
C ALA A 117 -34.69 28.58 -4.67
N ASP A 118 -34.76 27.70 -5.68
CA ASP A 118 -34.82 26.26 -5.47
C ASP A 118 -33.62 25.80 -4.64
N PRO A 119 -33.85 25.31 -3.40
CA PRO A 119 -32.77 24.90 -2.52
C PRO A 119 -32.01 23.70 -3.07
N GLY A 120 -32.62 22.86 -3.91
CA GLY A 120 -31.98 21.65 -4.42
C GLY A 120 -30.70 21.92 -5.19
N VAL A 121 -30.81 22.73 -6.24
CA VAL A 121 -29.67 23.07 -7.13
C VAL A 121 -28.57 23.84 -6.37
N LEU A 122 -28.97 24.74 -5.49
CA LEU A 122 -28.05 25.59 -4.73
C LEU A 122 -27.27 24.81 -3.66
N ILE A 123 -27.94 23.90 -2.94
CA ILE A 123 -27.32 23.04 -1.93
C ILE A 123 -26.32 22.08 -2.60
N LEU A 124 -26.67 21.52 -3.77
CA LEU A 124 -25.76 20.69 -4.57
C LEU A 124 -24.50 21.46 -4.96
N LYS A 125 -24.65 22.67 -5.49
CA LYS A 125 -23.51 23.53 -5.84
C LYS A 125 -22.66 23.88 -4.62
N ALA A 126 -23.26 24.13 -3.45
CA ALA A 126 -22.50 24.36 -2.22
C ALA A 126 -21.71 23.14 -1.77
N ALA A 127 -22.31 21.95 -1.84
CA ALA A 127 -21.66 20.70 -1.50
C ALA A 127 -20.50 20.35 -2.47
N ASP A 128 -20.67 20.65 -3.75
CA ASP A 128 -19.60 20.54 -4.76
C ASP A 128 -18.45 21.51 -4.46
N ILE A 129 -18.74 22.78 -4.16
CA ILE A 129 -17.71 23.76 -3.77
C ILE A 129 -16.91 23.27 -2.55
N ARG A 130 -17.60 22.73 -1.53
CA ARG A 130 -16.94 22.19 -0.35
C ARG A 130 -16.05 20.99 -0.68
N THR A 131 -16.46 20.14 -1.63
CA THR A 131 -15.64 19.02 -2.11
C THR A 131 -14.40 19.51 -2.86
N ILE A 132 -14.51 20.55 -3.67
CA ILE A 132 -13.36 21.17 -4.35
C ILE A 132 -12.39 21.80 -3.33
N GLN A 133 -12.92 22.48 -2.31
CA GLN A 133 -12.08 22.98 -1.22
C GLN A 133 -11.40 21.85 -0.44
N ALA A 134 -12.08 20.70 -0.30
CA ALA A 134 -11.52 19.51 0.34
C ALA A 134 -10.38 18.92 -0.50
N GLU A 135 -10.53 18.83 -1.83
CA GLU A 135 -9.45 18.45 -2.76
C GLU A 135 -8.21 19.35 -2.57
N ALA A 136 -8.41 20.68 -2.52
CA ALA A 136 -7.32 21.61 -2.30
C ALA A 136 -6.64 21.42 -0.93
N ALA A 137 -7.41 21.21 0.13
CA ALA A 137 -6.88 20.92 1.47
C ALA A 137 -6.13 19.58 1.52
N MET A 138 -6.59 18.58 0.77
CA MET A 138 -5.93 17.27 0.65
C MET A 138 -4.58 17.41 -0.04
N ASN A 139 -4.48 18.27 -1.06
CA ASN A 139 -3.22 18.59 -1.74
C ASN A 139 -2.22 19.29 -0.81
N GLU A 140 -2.72 20.06 0.15
CA GLU A 140 -1.96 20.65 1.26
C GLU A 140 -1.68 19.66 2.39
N LEU A 141 -2.21 18.43 2.32
CA LEU A 141 -2.09 17.37 3.32
C LEU A 141 -2.75 17.70 4.65
N ASP A 142 -3.73 18.60 4.62
CA ASP A 142 -4.56 18.96 5.77
C ASP A 142 -5.77 18.02 5.84
N TRP A 143 -5.53 16.79 6.32
CA TRP A 143 -6.55 15.75 6.46
C TRP A 143 -7.74 16.20 7.30
N GLN A 144 -7.51 16.98 8.35
CA GLN A 144 -8.55 17.44 9.25
C GLN A 144 -9.47 18.47 8.58
N LYS A 145 -8.91 19.44 7.86
CA LYS A 145 -9.68 20.41 7.06
C LYS A 145 -10.43 19.71 5.93
N THR A 146 -9.78 18.75 5.26
CA THR A 146 -10.42 17.95 4.20
C THR A 146 -11.64 17.21 4.74
N TYR A 147 -11.50 16.53 5.90
CA TYR A 147 -12.62 15.86 6.57
C TYR A 147 -13.76 16.81 6.90
N GLN A 148 -13.45 17.96 7.51
CA GLN A 148 -14.47 18.96 7.89
C GLN A 148 -15.25 19.47 6.68
N LEU A 149 -14.55 19.75 5.58
CA LEU A 149 -15.17 20.23 4.34
C LEU A 149 -16.08 19.17 3.71
N LEU A 150 -15.66 17.90 3.68
CA LEU A 150 -16.50 16.80 3.19
C LEU A 150 -17.70 16.51 4.11
N GLU A 151 -17.52 16.60 5.44
CA GLU A 151 -18.63 16.45 6.39
C GLU A 151 -19.66 17.58 6.23
N ASP A 152 -19.20 18.82 6.05
CA ASP A 152 -20.06 19.96 5.75
C ASP A 152 -20.82 19.76 4.43
N ALA A 153 -20.14 19.29 3.38
CA ALA A 153 -20.76 18.95 2.10
C ALA A 153 -21.87 17.90 2.27
N TRP A 154 -21.59 16.84 3.03
CA TRP A 154 -22.57 15.80 3.32
C TRP A 154 -23.76 16.32 4.15
N ARG A 155 -23.53 17.14 5.19
CA ARG A 155 -24.61 17.74 6.00
C ARG A 155 -25.52 18.63 5.15
N MET A 156 -24.96 19.31 4.15
CA MET A 156 -25.72 20.06 3.15
C MET A 156 -26.55 19.11 2.28
N ALA A 157 -25.93 18.09 1.68
CA ALA A 157 -26.58 17.11 0.83
C ALA A 157 -27.73 16.33 1.53
N LYS A 158 -27.57 16.03 2.83
CA LYS A 158 -28.59 15.33 3.63
C LYS A 158 -29.93 16.08 3.74
N ARG A 159 -29.93 17.40 3.49
CA ARG A 159 -31.17 18.21 3.48
C ARG A 159 -32.01 17.96 2.23
N PHE A 160 -31.50 17.19 1.27
CA PHE A 160 -32.17 16.92 -0.01
C PHE A 160 -32.83 15.54 0.00
N GLU A 161 -34.08 15.42 -0.48
CA GLU A 161 -34.83 14.15 -0.42
C GLU A 161 -34.36 13.09 -1.46
N GLN A 162 -33.47 13.44 -2.39
CA GLN A 162 -32.97 12.47 -3.37
C GLN A 162 -31.84 11.62 -2.78
N ASN A 163 -32.14 10.34 -2.58
CA ASN A 163 -31.20 9.37 -2.01
C ASN A 163 -29.90 9.21 -2.83
N GLU A 164 -29.94 9.38 -4.15
CA GLU A 164 -28.75 9.20 -5.01
C GLU A 164 -27.64 10.20 -4.69
N VAL A 165 -28.00 11.47 -4.51
CA VAL A 165 -27.07 12.53 -4.12
C VAL A 165 -26.48 12.26 -2.74
N GLN A 166 -27.34 11.91 -1.77
CA GLN A 166 -26.88 11.59 -0.42
C GLN A 166 -25.90 10.41 -0.41
N ASN A 167 -26.17 9.39 -1.23
CA ASN A 167 -25.33 8.21 -1.35
C ASN A 167 -23.97 8.55 -1.99
N ASP A 168 -23.92 9.42 -3.00
CA ASP A 168 -22.65 9.84 -3.60
C ASP A 168 -21.76 10.59 -2.59
N PHE A 169 -22.31 11.55 -1.84
CA PHE A 169 -21.55 12.25 -0.79
C PHE A 169 -21.14 11.33 0.37
N ALA A 170 -22.03 10.43 0.80
CA ALA A 170 -21.71 9.43 1.81
C ALA A 170 -20.58 8.51 1.34
N GLN A 171 -20.59 8.09 0.07
CA GLN A 171 -19.53 7.30 -0.53
C GLN A 171 -18.20 8.06 -0.55
N ARG A 172 -18.19 9.33 -0.95
CA ARG A 172 -16.96 10.15 -0.96
C ARG A 172 -16.34 10.30 0.43
N LEU A 173 -17.18 10.57 1.44
CA LEU A 173 -16.71 10.73 2.81
C LEU A 173 -16.19 9.41 3.39
N ARG A 174 -16.85 8.28 3.07
CA ARG A 174 -16.38 6.94 3.37
C ARG A 174 -15.02 6.65 2.73
N ASP A 175 -14.89 6.88 1.43
CA ASP A 175 -13.67 6.62 0.67
C ASP A 175 -12.50 7.44 1.25
N PHE A 176 -12.73 8.73 1.51
CA PHE A 176 -11.73 9.61 2.14
C PHE A 176 -11.31 9.13 3.54
N GLN A 177 -12.25 8.75 4.41
CA GLN A 177 -11.91 8.23 5.74
C GLN A 177 -11.11 6.93 5.65
N PHE A 178 -11.42 6.08 4.68
CA PHE A 178 -10.68 4.85 4.46
C PHE A 178 -9.26 5.13 3.95
N ASP A 179 -9.09 6.03 2.99
CA ASP A 179 -7.77 6.47 2.50
C ASP A 179 -6.92 7.09 3.63
N TRP A 180 -7.56 7.85 4.52
CA TRP A 180 -6.90 8.39 5.71
C TRP A 180 -6.48 7.28 6.68
N ALA A 181 -7.33 6.27 6.90
CA ALA A 181 -7.00 5.10 7.71
C ALA A 181 -5.78 4.34 7.16
N VAL A 182 -5.74 4.14 5.84
CA VAL A 182 -4.61 3.51 5.14
C VAL A 182 -3.33 4.34 5.31
N THR A 183 -3.42 5.66 5.15
CA THR A 183 -2.28 6.58 5.37
C THR A 183 -1.73 6.48 6.79
N LEU A 184 -2.60 6.55 7.81
CA LEU A 184 -2.22 6.42 9.22
C LEU A 184 -1.56 5.07 9.51
N PHE A 185 -2.03 4.01 8.86
CA PHE A 185 -1.43 2.69 8.97
C PHE A 185 0.00 2.65 8.42
N HIS A 186 0.26 3.29 7.27
CA HIS A 186 1.61 3.40 6.71
C HIS A 186 2.55 4.23 7.58
N GLU A 187 2.02 5.28 8.24
CA GLU A 187 2.76 6.08 9.22
C GLU A 187 3.01 5.32 10.54
N GLY A 188 2.47 4.11 10.69
CA GLY A 188 2.59 3.28 11.89
C GLY A 188 1.64 3.64 13.02
N ASN A 189 0.71 4.56 12.78
CA ASN A 189 -0.32 4.92 13.73
C ASN A 189 -1.52 3.95 13.66
N MET A 190 -1.28 2.73 14.12
CA MET A 190 -2.25 1.62 14.05
C MET A 190 -3.58 1.93 14.75
N THR A 191 -3.52 2.63 15.90
CA THR A 191 -4.71 2.98 16.69
C THR A 191 -5.61 3.97 15.94
N ASP A 192 -5.04 5.04 15.41
CA ASP A 192 -5.84 6.03 14.67
C ASP A 192 -6.29 5.48 13.31
N ALA A 193 -5.46 4.64 12.66
CA ALA A 193 -5.86 3.91 11.45
C ALA A 193 -7.09 3.04 11.70
N GLN A 194 -7.09 2.25 12.78
CA GLN A 194 -8.24 1.44 13.16
C GLN A 194 -9.47 2.31 13.43
N ALA A 195 -9.31 3.40 14.19
CA ALA A 195 -10.42 4.31 14.49
C ALA A 195 -11.04 4.89 13.21
N LYS A 196 -10.22 5.36 12.27
CA LYS A 196 -10.68 5.90 10.99
C LYS A 196 -11.35 4.87 10.09
N ALA A 197 -10.84 3.64 10.05
CA ALA A 197 -11.51 2.57 9.32
C ALA A 197 -12.88 2.22 9.94
N VAL A 198 -13.01 2.20 11.27
CA VAL A 198 -14.30 1.99 11.94
C VAL A 198 -15.26 3.15 11.67
N GLU A 199 -14.78 4.40 11.66
CA GLU A 199 -15.59 5.55 11.24
C GLU A 199 -16.09 5.39 9.80
N ALA A 200 -15.24 4.93 8.87
CA ALA A 200 -15.62 4.69 7.48
C ALA A 200 -16.73 3.63 7.34
N LEU A 201 -16.75 2.60 8.21
CA LEU A 201 -17.82 1.60 8.21
C LEU A 201 -19.20 2.16 8.58
N THR A 202 -19.28 3.33 9.24
CA THR A 202 -20.56 3.92 9.65
C THR A 202 -21.45 4.30 8.47
N TRP A 203 -20.85 4.48 7.28
CA TRP A 203 -21.53 4.83 6.03
C TRP A 203 -22.25 3.64 5.36
N LYS A 204 -21.89 2.39 5.67
CA LYS A 204 -22.51 1.16 5.16
C LYS A 204 -22.59 1.01 3.62
N ILE A 205 -21.74 1.70 2.88
CA ILE A 205 -21.62 1.59 1.41
C ILE A 205 -20.36 0.77 1.11
N ASP A 206 -20.48 -0.30 0.32
CA ASP A 206 -19.43 -1.27 -0.05
C ASP A 206 -18.39 -1.52 1.07
N PRO A 207 -18.81 -2.01 2.25
CA PRO A 207 -17.95 -2.05 3.43
C PRO A 207 -16.87 -3.14 3.37
N GLU A 208 -16.92 -4.06 2.41
CA GLU A 208 -16.08 -5.25 2.34
C GLU A 208 -14.56 -4.95 2.35
N PRO A 209 -14.03 -3.97 1.60
CA PRO A 209 -12.62 -3.62 1.64
C PRO A 209 -12.16 -3.10 3.01
N ILE A 210 -13.03 -2.33 3.69
CA ILE A 210 -12.74 -1.77 5.01
C ILE A 210 -12.71 -2.90 6.04
N HIS A 211 -13.64 -3.85 5.96
CA HIS A 211 -13.62 -5.06 6.79
C HIS A 211 -12.34 -5.89 6.55
N ALA A 212 -11.88 -6.04 5.29
CA ALA A 212 -10.63 -6.74 5.00
C ALA A 212 -9.41 -6.01 5.59
N PHE A 213 -9.38 -4.68 5.54
CA PHE A 213 -8.34 -3.87 6.17
C PHE A 213 -8.34 -4.00 7.70
N LEU A 214 -9.50 -3.87 8.34
CA LEU A 214 -9.65 -4.05 9.79
C LEU A 214 -9.27 -5.45 10.25
N MET A 215 -9.64 -6.47 9.47
CA MET A 215 -9.19 -7.85 9.69
C MET A 215 -7.66 -7.94 9.78
N ASN A 216 -6.94 -7.32 8.85
CA ASN A 216 -5.48 -7.33 8.84
C ASN A 216 -4.90 -6.55 10.04
N LEU A 217 -5.48 -5.39 10.39
CA LEU A 217 -5.09 -4.64 11.58
C LEU A 217 -5.24 -5.48 12.86
N TYR A 218 -6.43 -6.05 13.09
CA TYR A 218 -6.68 -6.88 14.25
C TYR A 218 -5.81 -8.13 14.28
N PHE A 219 -5.59 -8.77 13.12
CA PHE A 219 -4.70 -9.90 13.01
C PHE A 219 -3.28 -9.53 13.42
N ARG A 220 -2.76 -8.39 12.93
CA ARG A 220 -1.47 -7.86 13.33
C ARG A 220 -1.42 -7.63 14.83
N GLU A 221 -2.49 -7.16 15.46
CA GLU A 221 -2.55 -6.96 16.91
C GLU A 221 -2.81 -8.22 17.75
N ASP A 222 -2.82 -9.40 17.13
CA ASP A 222 -3.15 -10.68 17.77
C ASP A 222 -4.57 -10.74 18.36
N LYS A 223 -5.45 -9.86 17.89
CA LYS A 223 -6.88 -9.84 18.18
C LYS A 223 -7.60 -10.80 17.21
N TYR A 224 -7.27 -12.09 17.33
CA TYR A 224 -7.71 -13.14 16.38
C TYR A 224 -9.23 -13.30 16.31
N LYS A 225 -9.95 -12.99 17.40
CA LYS A 225 -11.41 -13.06 17.43
C LYS A 225 -12.00 -11.96 16.55
N GLU A 226 -11.61 -10.72 16.80
CA GLU A 226 -12.01 -9.53 16.07
C GLU A 226 -11.61 -9.65 14.59
N ALA A 227 -10.39 -10.11 14.30
CA ALA A 227 -9.92 -10.34 12.93
C ALA A 227 -10.81 -11.32 12.16
N ARG A 228 -11.25 -12.42 12.79
CA ARG A 228 -12.18 -13.39 12.18
C ARG A 228 -13.59 -12.84 12.01
N GLU A 229 -14.06 -12.00 12.94
CA GLU A 229 -15.34 -11.32 12.81
C GLU A 229 -15.33 -10.39 11.59
N GLU A 230 -14.28 -9.58 11.42
CA GLU A 230 -14.10 -8.71 10.26
C GLU A 230 -13.91 -9.50 8.95
N LEU A 231 -13.15 -10.60 8.97
CA LEU A 231 -13.03 -11.50 7.82
C LEU A 231 -14.39 -12.03 7.35
N SER A 232 -15.24 -12.42 8.31
CA SER A 232 -16.58 -12.89 8.03
C SER A 232 -17.43 -11.82 7.35
N GLN A 233 -17.29 -10.55 7.74
CA GLN A 233 -17.97 -9.42 7.09
C GLN A 233 -17.42 -9.16 5.69
N ALA A 234 -16.09 -9.10 5.53
CA ALA A 234 -15.44 -8.88 4.24
C ALA A 234 -15.88 -9.90 3.18
N ARG A 235 -16.09 -11.16 3.59
CA ARG A 235 -16.50 -12.25 2.71
C ARG A 235 -18.00 -12.33 2.41
N ARG A 236 -18.83 -11.38 2.87
CA ARG A 236 -20.27 -11.35 2.55
C ARG A 236 -20.57 -10.85 1.14
N GLY A 237 -19.67 -10.04 0.57
CA GLY A 237 -19.86 -9.41 -0.72
C GLY A 237 -18.89 -9.92 -1.81
N PRO A 238 -18.39 -9.03 -2.68
CA PRO A 238 -17.55 -9.39 -3.82
C PRO A 238 -16.26 -10.15 -3.46
N LEU A 239 -15.74 -9.95 -2.25
CA LEU A 239 -14.50 -10.59 -1.78
C LEU A 239 -14.71 -12.02 -1.24
N ARG A 240 -15.90 -12.60 -1.35
CA ARG A 240 -16.21 -13.95 -0.82
C ARG A 240 -15.27 -15.04 -1.31
N SER A 241 -14.93 -14.98 -2.61
CA SER A 241 -14.07 -15.93 -3.33
C SER A 241 -12.63 -15.45 -3.46
N ASP A 242 -12.27 -14.36 -2.79
CA ASP A 242 -10.89 -13.88 -2.77
C ASP A 242 -9.98 -14.99 -2.21
N PRO A 243 -9.01 -15.51 -2.99
CA PRO A 243 -8.20 -16.65 -2.59
C PRO A 243 -7.44 -16.40 -1.28
N PHE A 244 -6.95 -15.18 -1.07
CA PHE A 244 -6.24 -14.80 0.15
C PHE A 244 -7.18 -14.87 1.36
N LEU A 245 -8.40 -14.31 1.26
CA LEU A 245 -9.37 -14.34 2.37
C LEU A 245 -9.93 -15.74 2.68
N VAL A 246 -9.98 -16.64 1.70
CA VAL A 246 -10.50 -18.01 1.89
C VAL A 246 -9.62 -18.82 2.83
N GLY A 247 -8.28 -18.77 2.65
CA GLY A 247 -7.33 -19.50 3.49
C GLY A 247 -7.01 -18.84 4.83
N PHE A 248 -7.31 -17.54 4.96
CA PHE A 248 -6.83 -16.75 6.10
C PHE A 248 -7.45 -17.16 7.44
N ASP A 249 -8.71 -17.60 7.48
CA ASP A 249 -9.35 -18.07 8.73
C ASP A 249 -8.64 -19.29 9.33
N GLU A 250 -8.31 -20.27 8.49
CA GLU A 250 -7.59 -21.47 8.91
C GLU A 250 -6.17 -21.12 9.38
N PHE A 251 -5.52 -20.19 8.68
CA PHE A 251 -4.22 -19.65 9.08
C PHE A 251 -4.29 -18.98 10.46
N MET A 252 -5.24 -18.06 10.69
CA MET A 252 -5.42 -17.40 11.98
C MET A 252 -5.73 -18.37 13.11
N LYS A 253 -6.62 -19.35 12.89
CA LYS A 253 -6.94 -20.39 13.88
C LYS A 253 -5.70 -21.18 14.28
N ARG A 254 -4.88 -21.55 13.30
CA ARG A 254 -3.65 -22.30 13.53
C ARG A 254 -2.62 -21.48 14.29
N GLU A 255 -2.41 -20.23 13.89
CA GLU A 255 -1.49 -19.34 14.60
C GLU A 255 -1.94 -19.10 16.05
N GLU A 256 -3.22 -18.76 16.25
CA GLU A 256 -3.82 -18.61 17.58
C GLU A 256 -3.57 -19.87 18.44
N ASN A 257 -3.77 -21.06 17.88
CA ASN A 257 -3.56 -22.32 18.59
C ASN A 257 -2.12 -22.52 19.03
N PHE A 258 -1.13 -22.22 18.18
CA PHE A 258 0.28 -22.30 18.56
C PHE A 258 0.62 -21.27 19.65
N GLU A 259 0.14 -20.04 19.52
CA GLU A 259 0.52 -18.93 20.39
C GLU A 259 -0.21 -18.89 21.74
N ARG A 260 -1.26 -19.70 21.97
CA ARG A 260 -2.03 -19.75 23.23
C ARG A 260 -1.19 -19.85 24.50
N SER A 261 -0.05 -20.54 24.42
CA SER A 261 0.84 -20.78 25.56
C SER A 261 2.13 -19.93 25.53
N TYR A 262 2.20 -18.95 24.63
CA TYR A 262 3.40 -18.17 24.43
C TYR A 262 3.51 -17.08 25.50
N ARG A 263 4.75 -16.76 25.88
CA ARG A 263 5.08 -15.53 26.59
C ARG A 263 5.26 -14.42 25.57
N SER A 264 5.01 -13.19 26.01
CA SER A 264 5.23 -12.00 25.22
C SER A 264 6.13 -11.03 25.98
N ARG A 265 6.99 -10.32 25.25
CA ARG A 265 7.76 -9.18 25.73
C ARG A 265 7.71 -8.08 24.69
N GLN A 266 7.54 -6.85 25.14
CA GLN A 266 7.64 -5.67 24.31
C GLN A 266 8.96 -4.97 24.62
N ASP A 267 9.76 -4.75 23.59
CA ASP A 267 10.94 -3.90 23.58
C ASP A 267 10.71 -2.74 22.59
N ASP A 268 11.63 -1.77 22.54
CA ASP A 268 11.52 -0.58 21.68
C ASP A 268 11.35 -0.98 20.19
N GLY A 269 10.13 -0.83 19.67
CA GLY A 269 9.75 -1.17 18.30
C GLY A 269 9.55 -2.66 17.99
N LEU A 270 9.68 -3.56 18.97
CA LEU A 270 9.54 -5.01 18.75
C LEU A 270 8.61 -5.65 19.82
N ILE A 271 7.58 -6.35 19.38
CA ILE A 271 6.78 -7.23 20.23
C ILE A 271 7.19 -8.66 19.90
N LEU A 272 7.78 -9.35 20.87
CA LEU A 272 8.33 -10.69 20.72
C LEU A 272 7.48 -11.72 21.47
N LYS A 273 7.13 -12.82 20.80
CA LYS A 273 6.44 -13.97 21.38
C LYS A 273 7.21 -15.27 21.23
N TRP A 274 7.12 -16.15 22.22
CA TRP A 274 7.77 -17.46 22.20
C TRP A 274 7.14 -18.45 23.19
N PRO A 275 7.35 -19.78 23.04
CA PRO A 275 6.79 -20.79 23.93
C PRO A 275 7.22 -20.61 25.39
N SER A 276 6.30 -20.73 26.34
CA SER A 276 6.59 -20.51 27.77
C SER A 276 7.71 -21.37 28.38
N GLY A 277 8.02 -22.52 27.79
CA GLY A 277 9.10 -23.42 28.23
C GLY A 277 10.45 -23.17 27.55
N MET A 278 10.54 -22.24 26.60
CA MET A 278 11.74 -21.99 25.83
C MET A 278 12.67 -21.01 26.55
N THR A 279 13.95 -21.37 26.66
CA THR A 279 15.02 -20.49 27.14
C THR A 279 15.83 -19.95 25.96
N PHE A 280 15.86 -18.63 25.81
CA PHE A 280 16.76 -17.90 24.91
C PHE A 280 16.99 -16.50 25.48
N ASP A 281 17.96 -15.76 24.94
CA ASP A 281 18.20 -14.36 25.30
C ASP A 281 17.39 -13.43 24.35
N PRO A 282 16.32 -12.77 24.82
CA PRO A 282 15.52 -11.89 23.98
C PRO A 282 16.31 -10.66 23.50
N ASN A 283 17.32 -10.22 24.26
CA ASN A 283 18.09 -9.04 23.90
C ASN A 283 18.94 -9.29 22.65
N LEU A 284 19.36 -10.55 22.42
CA LEU A 284 20.07 -10.96 21.22
C LEU A 284 19.21 -10.73 19.97
N LEU A 285 17.94 -11.13 20.03
CA LEU A 285 17.00 -10.95 18.93
C LEU A 285 16.63 -9.48 18.74
N THR A 286 16.38 -8.74 19.82
CA THR A 286 16.13 -7.29 19.75
C THR A 286 17.30 -6.54 19.10
N LYS A 287 18.55 -6.93 19.42
CA LYS A 287 19.75 -6.38 18.77
C LYS A 287 19.83 -6.76 17.29
N ALA A 288 19.59 -8.02 16.95
CA ALA A 288 19.58 -8.47 15.56
C ALA A 288 18.49 -7.78 14.72
N PHE A 289 17.32 -7.56 15.30
CA PHE A 289 16.23 -6.84 14.67
C PHE A 289 16.57 -5.36 14.43
N ASN A 290 17.13 -4.67 15.42
CA ASN A 290 17.53 -3.27 15.26
C ASN A 290 18.62 -3.09 14.21
N ASP A 291 19.58 -4.02 14.15
CA ASP A 291 20.60 -4.05 13.12
C ASP A 291 20.02 -4.30 11.72
N ALA A 292 19.08 -5.25 11.59
CA ALA A 292 18.35 -5.48 10.35
C ALA A 292 17.57 -4.25 9.90
N ARG A 293 16.80 -3.65 10.82
CA ARG A 293 16.05 -2.43 10.60
C ARG A 293 16.94 -1.32 10.07
N GLN A 294 17.99 -0.94 10.81
CA GLN A 294 18.89 0.13 10.39
C GLN A 294 19.55 -0.13 9.03
N THR A 295 19.96 -1.37 8.76
CA THR A 295 20.61 -1.73 7.50
C THR A 295 19.65 -1.63 6.33
N VAL A 296 18.47 -2.24 6.48
CA VAL A 296 17.47 -2.37 5.42
C VAL A 296 16.76 -1.05 5.17
N GLU A 297 16.31 -0.37 6.22
CA GLU A 297 15.68 0.95 6.11
C GLU A 297 16.59 1.97 5.42
N LYS A 298 17.89 1.94 5.74
CA LYS A 298 18.88 2.78 5.05
C LYS A 298 19.03 2.41 3.57
N MET A 299 19.07 1.12 3.24
CA MET A 299 19.22 0.65 1.86
C MET A 299 18.04 1.09 1.00
N PHE A 300 16.82 1.00 1.53
CA PHE A 300 15.61 1.38 0.79
C PHE A 300 15.21 2.85 0.96
N LYS A 301 15.86 3.61 1.87
CA LYS A 301 15.51 4.99 2.25
C LYS A 301 14.10 5.09 2.82
N ILE A 302 13.75 4.15 3.70
CA ILE A 302 12.40 4.00 4.26
C ILE A 302 12.42 4.08 5.77
N LYS A 303 11.24 4.23 6.38
CA LYS A 303 11.01 3.88 7.79
C LYS A 303 9.84 2.94 7.91
N THR A 304 10.00 1.90 8.74
CA THR A 304 8.92 0.95 8.99
C THR A 304 7.99 1.40 10.10
N PRO A 305 6.69 1.11 9.96
CA PRO A 305 5.75 1.30 11.05
C PRO A 305 6.11 0.36 12.21
N LEU A 306 6.19 0.93 13.41
CA LEU A 306 6.44 0.21 14.66
C LEU A 306 5.15 0.05 15.46
N PRO A 307 5.05 -0.96 16.34
CA PRO A 307 6.02 -2.03 16.58
C PRO A 307 5.90 -3.17 15.57
N VAL A 308 7.03 -3.80 15.22
CA VAL A 308 7.05 -5.06 14.48
C VAL A 308 6.78 -6.22 15.44
N ARG A 309 6.00 -7.21 15.02
CA ARG A 309 5.75 -8.42 15.79
C ARG A 309 6.60 -9.57 15.29
N ALA A 310 7.24 -10.27 16.21
CA ALA A 310 8.01 -11.47 15.94
C ALA A 310 7.54 -12.63 16.83
N SER A 311 7.34 -13.80 16.24
CA SER A 311 6.97 -15.03 16.95
C SER A 311 8.00 -16.12 16.69
N ILE A 312 8.47 -16.77 17.76
CA ILE A 312 9.40 -17.90 17.69
C ILE A 312 8.60 -19.19 17.83
N TYR A 313 8.76 -20.14 16.92
CA TYR A 313 8.05 -21.43 16.95
C TYR A 313 9.03 -22.59 17.10
N GLN A 314 8.55 -23.67 17.72
CA GLN A 314 9.32 -24.92 17.81
C GLN A 314 9.67 -25.46 16.41
N VAL A 315 10.80 -26.14 16.30
CA VAL A 315 11.30 -26.69 15.02
C VAL A 315 10.27 -27.64 14.38
N SER A 316 9.59 -28.46 15.17
CA SER A 316 8.54 -29.39 14.72
C SER A 316 7.27 -28.70 14.20
N ASP A 317 6.99 -27.51 14.72
CA ASP A 317 5.72 -26.81 14.54
C ASP A 317 5.80 -25.82 13.39
N PHE A 318 6.99 -25.28 13.14
CA PHE A 318 7.21 -24.22 12.16
C PHE A 318 6.76 -24.56 10.74
N PRO A 319 7.09 -25.74 10.15
CA PRO A 319 6.62 -26.09 8.80
C PRO A 319 5.10 -26.22 8.72
N GLN A 320 4.46 -26.73 9.77
CA GLN A 320 3.00 -26.86 9.85
C GLN A 320 2.31 -25.50 9.94
N MET A 321 2.93 -24.57 10.69
CA MET A 321 2.46 -23.21 10.87
C MET A 321 2.53 -22.41 9.56
N ILE A 322 3.65 -22.45 8.84
CA ILE A 322 3.83 -21.70 7.59
C ILE A 322 3.25 -22.41 6.36
N GLN A 323 2.87 -23.69 6.47
CA GLN A 323 2.52 -24.56 5.34
C GLN A 323 3.59 -24.61 4.24
N GLY A 324 4.85 -24.59 4.65
CA GLY A 324 6.01 -24.51 3.76
C GLY A 324 6.97 -25.66 4.02
N PRO A 325 8.01 -25.77 3.18
CA PRO A 325 8.99 -26.83 3.33
C PRO A 325 9.82 -26.66 4.61
N ASP A 326 10.34 -27.77 5.12
CA ASP A 326 11.07 -27.85 6.39
C ASP A 326 12.40 -27.08 6.41
N TRP A 327 12.96 -26.77 5.24
CA TRP A 327 14.18 -26.01 5.10
C TRP A 327 14.01 -24.51 5.33
N VAL A 328 12.78 -23.99 5.36
CA VAL A 328 12.54 -22.59 5.74
C VAL A 328 12.69 -22.45 7.26
N ALA A 329 13.53 -21.51 7.69
CA ALA A 329 13.74 -21.23 9.11
C ALA A 329 13.18 -19.87 9.56
N ALA A 330 12.95 -18.92 8.65
CA ALA A 330 12.41 -17.60 8.96
C ALA A 330 11.51 -17.12 7.80
N CYS A 331 10.39 -16.49 8.11
CA CYS A 331 9.51 -15.89 7.09
C CYS A 331 8.72 -14.71 7.66
N VAL A 332 8.09 -13.93 6.78
CA VAL A 332 7.12 -12.90 7.18
C VAL A 332 5.78 -13.18 6.52
N LEU A 333 4.73 -13.34 7.33
CA LEU A 333 3.35 -13.58 6.85
C LEU A 333 2.40 -12.62 7.57
N GLY A 334 1.54 -11.93 6.82
CA GLY A 334 0.59 -10.97 7.39
C GLY A 334 1.24 -9.86 8.25
N GLY A 335 2.46 -9.44 7.88
CA GLY A 335 3.19 -8.39 8.60
C GLY A 335 3.82 -8.80 9.93
N LYS A 336 3.88 -10.11 10.25
CA LYS A 336 4.59 -10.64 11.43
C LYS A 336 5.79 -11.46 11.02
N LEU A 337 6.93 -11.25 11.67
CA LEU A 337 8.13 -12.06 11.54
C LEU A 337 7.95 -13.38 12.29
N ARG A 338 8.29 -14.50 11.66
CA ARG A 338 8.24 -15.82 12.29
C ARG A 338 9.59 -16.49 12.17
N LEU A 339 10.08 -16.97 13.30
CA LEU A 339 11.40 -17.58 13.41
C LEU A 339 11.27 -18.97 13.97
N ARG A 340 12.07 -19.90 13.45
CA ARG A 340 12.22 -21.23 14.01
C ARG A 340 13.16 -21.19 15.23
N ALA A 341 12.87 -21.98 16.25
CA ALA A 341 13.51 -21.91 17.57
C ALA A 341 15.02 -22.18 17.56
N ASP A 342 15.53 -22.96 16.60
CA ASP A 342 16.97 -23.19 16.43
C ASP A 342 17.73 -21.92 16.01
N LEU A 343 17.06 -20.96 15.34
CA LEU A 343 17.69 -19.70 14.93
C LEU A 343 18.09 -18.83 16.11
N VAL A 344 17.30 -18.78 17.17
CA VAL A 344 17.62 -17.93 18.33
C VAL A 344 18.66 -18.56 19.26
N SER A 345 19.13 -19.76 18.92
CA SER A 345 20.30 -20.40 19.54
C SER A 345 21.60 -20.10 18.78
N LEU A 346 21.52 -19.38 17.65
CA LEU A 346 22.68 -18.97 16.87
C LEU A 346 23.52 -17.92 17.60
N LYS A 347 24.78 -17.78 17.18
CA LYS A 347 25.62 -16.66 17.61
C LYS A 347 25.04 -15.35 17.08
N GLU A 348 25.32 -14.26 17.78
CA GLU A 348 24.79 -12.93 17.43
C GLU A 348 24.90 -12.57 15.94
N LYS A 349 26.10 -12.76 15.36
CA LYS A 349 26.36 -12.42 13.95
C LYS A 349 25.53 -13.27 12.99
N ASP A 350 25.34 -14.54 13.32
CA ASP A 350 24.61 -15.49 12.49
C ASP A 350 23.10 -15.19 12.57
N LEU A 351 22.60 -14.84 13.77
CA LEU A 351 21.23 -14.38 13.94
C LEU A 351 20.97 -13.05 13.22
N GLN A 352 21.91 -12.10 13.26
CA GLN A 352 21.84 -10.84 12.51
C GLN A 352 21.67 -11.08 11.01
N VAL A 353 22.45 -12.00 10.45
CA VAL A 353 22.35 -12.38 9.03
C VAL A 353 20.94 -12.91 8.70
N VAL A 354 20.41 -13.81 9.53
CA VAL A 354 19.09 -14.41 9.31
C VAL A 354 17.97 -13.37 9.43
N VAL A 355 18.03 -12.52 10.44
CA VAL A 355 17.02 -11.48 10.68
C VAL A 355 17.10 -10.39 9.60
N ARG A 356 18.30 -10.02 9.14
CA ARG A 356 18.49 -9.13 7.98
C ARG A 356 17.85 -9.69 6.73
N TYR A 357 18.11 -10.97 6.42
CA TYR A 357 17.51 -11.64 5.28
C TYR A 357 15.98 -11.57 5.34
N ALA A 358 15.38 -12.03 6.45
CA ALA A 358 13.93 -12.06 6.60
C ALA A 358 13.28 -10.67 6.56
N TYR A 359 13.95 -9.68 7.15
CA TYR A 359 13.46 -8.30 7.16
C TYR A 359 13.62 -7.62 5.79
N ALA A 360 14.75 -7.80 5.09
CA ALA A 360 14.96 -7.27 3.74
C ALA A 360 13.95 -7.84 2.74
N LEU A 361 13.70 -9.14 2.85
CA LEU A 361 12.72 -9.87 2.06
C LEU A 361 11.30 -9.35 2.30
N TRP A 362 10.94 -9.15 3.57
CA TRP A 362 9.68 -8.51 3.92
C TRP A 362 9.57 -7.14 3.28
N ILE A 363 10.53 -6.25 3.49
CA ILE A 363 10.54 -4.90 2.93
C ILE A 363 10.51 -4.89 1.40
N ALA A 364 11.18 -5.82 0.73
CA ALA A 364 11.15 -5.88 -0.72
C ALA A 364 9.76 -6.32 -1.22
N ASP A 365 9.16 -7.35 -0.61
CA ASP A 365 7.81 -7.83 -0.92
C ASP A 365 6.78 -6.73 -0.72
N LEU A 366 6.91 -6.01 0.39
CA LEU A 366 6.18 -4.82 0.80
C LEU A 366 6.21 -3.75 -0.31
N LEU A 367 7.38 -3.20 -0.59
CA LEU A 367 7.55 -2.12 -1.58
C LEU A 367 7.12 -2.53 -2.99
N SER A 368 7.20 -3.83 -3.31
CA SER A 368 6.77 -4.35 -4.61
C SER A 368 5.28 -4.69 -4.72
N ASP A 369 4.51 -4.46 -3.66
CA ASP A 369 3.10 -4.85 -3.59
C ASP A 369 2.89 -6.36 -3.85
N GLY A 370 3.86 -7.18 -3.42
CA GLY A 370 3.89 -8.63 -3.67
C GLY A 370 4.07 -9.05 -5.13
N LYS A 371 4.44 -8.12 -6.02
CA LYS A 371 4.52 -8.34 -7.48
C LYS A 371 5.95 -8.50 -8.00
N ALA A 372 6.97 -8.25 -7.18
CA ALA A 372 8.34 -8.47 -7.62
C ALA A 372 8.60 -9.96 -7.92
N PRO A 373 9.39 -10.28 -8.96
CA PRO A 373 9.73 -11.66 -9.27
C PRO A 373 10.59 -12.26 -8.14
N ALA A 374 10.45 -13.57 -7.90
CA ALA A 374 11.10 -14.24 -6.77
C ALA A 374 12.63 -14.03 -6.73
N TRP A 375 13.30 -14.05 -7.88
CA TRP A 375 14.75 -13.80 -7.93
C TRP A 375 15.17 -12.39 -7.50
N ILE A 376 14.32 -11.37 -7.69
CA ILE A 376 14.59 -10.01 -7.18
C ILE A 376 14.46 -10.02 -5.66
N LEU A 377 13.35 -10.53 -5.12
CA LEU A 377 13.09 -10.57 -3.68
C LEU A 377 14.19 -11.33 -2.94
N GLU A 378 14.50 -12.54 -3.40
CA GLU A 378 15.52 -13.41 -2.82
C GLU A 378 16.93 -12.83 -3.01
N GLY A 379 17.21 -12.28 -4.20
CA GLY A 379 18.49 -11.67 -4.51
C GLY A 379 18.80 -10.45 -3.64
N ILE A 380 17.82 -9.56 -3.42
CA ILE A 380 17.96 -8.40 -2.54
C ILE A 380 18.13 -8.85 -1.09
N ALA A 381 17.32 -9.81 -0.62
CA ALA A 381 17.39 -10.32 0.74
C ALA A 381 18.77 -10.93 1.03
N HIS A 382 19.27 -11.78 0.11
CA HIS A 382 20.61 -12.36 0.22
C HIS A 382 21.73 -11.32 0.08
N GLN A 383 21.62 -10.35 -0.84
CA GLN A 383 22.63 -9.31 -0.99
C GLN A 383 22.72 -8.43 0.25
N THR A 384 21.60 -8.19 0.94
CA THR A 384 21.57 -7.44 2.20
C THR A 384 22.17 -8.22 3.36
N ALA A 385 21.86 -9.52 3.45
CA ALA A 385 22.39 -10.39 4.50
C ALA A 385 23.87 -10.74 4.29
N PHE A 386 24.30 -10.90 3.04
CA PHE A 386 25.64 -11.31 2.63
C PHE A 386 26.24 -10.33 1.61
N PRO A 387 26.66 -9.12 2.02
CA PRO A 387 27.10 -8.08 1.10
C PRO A 387 28.34 -8.48 0.27
N ASN A 388 29.12 -9.45 0.74
CA ASN A 388 30.30 -9.97 0.06
C ASN A 388 29.96 -10.93 -1.11
N GLY A 389 28.67 -11.24 -1.32
CA GLY A 389 28.17 -12.11 -2.38
C GLY A 389 27.89 -13.55 -1.91
N PRO A 390 27.52 -14.43 -2.87
CA PRO A 390 27.17 -15.80 -2.56
C PRO A 390 28.37 -16.63 -2.10
N PRO A 391 28.15 -17.73 -1.37
CA PRO A 391 29.24 -18.60 -0.94
C PRO A 391 29.90 -19.28 -2.15
N GLN A 392 31.20 -19.52 -2.05
CA GLN A 392 32.02 -20.01 -3.18
C GLN A 392 31.58 -21.39 -3.67
N GLU A 393 31.09 -22.26 -2.79
CA GLU A 393 30.53 -23.56 -3.14
C GLU A 393 29.34 -23.42 -4.09
N SER A 394 28.42 -22.50 -3.80
CA SER A 394 27.26 -22.21 -4.65
C SER A 394 27.68 -21.61 -5.98
N LEU A 395 28.65 -20.67 -5.98
CA LEU A 395 29.19 -20.09 -7.22
C LEU A 395 29.87 -21.15 -8.11
N ALA A 396 30.58 -22.11 -7.53
CA ALA A 396 31.18 -23.21 -8.27
C ALA A 396 30.13 -24.11 -8.94
N GLU A 397 29.05 -24.43 -8.22
CA GLU A 397 27.93 -25.21 -8.76
C GLU A 397 27.16 -24.44 -9.85
N ILE A 398 26.92 -23.13 -9.66
CA ILE A 398 26.33 -22.22 -10.66
C ILE A 398 27.17 -22.25 -11.95
N ARG A 399 28.49 -22.04 -11.85
CA ARG A 399 29.40 -22.08 -13.03
C ARG A 399 29.37 -23.43 -13.73
N LYS A 400 29.34 -24.52 -12.96
CA LYS A 400 29.22 -25.87 -13.51
C LYS A 400 27.92 -26.04 -14.29
N ARG A 401 26.77 -25.62 -13.75
CA ARG A 401 25.46 -25.69 -14.43
C ARG A 401 25.40 -24.81 -15.67
N LEU A 402 25.97 -23.62 -15.59
CA LEU A 402 26.12 -22.71 -16.73
C LEU A 402 26.93 -23.37 -17.86
N SER A 403 28.09 -23.98 -17.56
CA SER A 403 28.90 -24.69 -18.56
C SER A 403 28.19 -25.89 -19.22
N GLN A 404 27.15 -26.42 -18.56
CA GLN A 404 26.33 -27.53 -19.03
C GLN A 404 25.04 -27.06 -19.73
N GLN A 405 24.80 -25.75 -19.83
CA GLN A 405 23.54 -25.18 -20.31
C GLN A 405 22.31 -25.67 -19.52
N LYS A 406 22.49 -25.89 -18.21
CA LYS A 406 21.46 -26.37 -17.27
C LYS A 406 21.13 -25.35 -16.19
N ILE A 407 21.40 -24.07 -16.44
CA ILE A 407 21.09 -23.01 -15.50
C ILE A 407 19.80 -22.32 -15.93
N ALA A 408 18.95 -22.00 -14.96
CA ALA A 408 17.75 -21.21 -15.21
C ALA A 408 18.14 -19.78 -15.60
N THR A 409 17.37 -19.15 -16.47
CA THR A 409 17.44 -17.72 -16.76
C THR A 409 16.70 -16.92 -15.68
N PHE A 410 16.96 -15.61 -15.55
CA PHE A 410 16.19 -14.78 -14.61
C PHE A 410 14.70 -14.71 -14.95
N ARG A 411 14.34 -14.87 -16.23
CA ARG A 411 12.95 -14.99 -16.68
C ARG A 411 12.27 -16.25 -16.11
N GLU A 412 12.99 -17.35 -15.98
CA GLU A 412 12.46 -18.61 -15.41
C GLU A 412 12.39 -18.57 -13.87
N LEU A 413 13.15 -17.67 -13.22
CA LEU A 413 13.19 -17.53 -11.76
C LEU A 413 12.16 -16.54 -11.20
N GLN A 414 11.02 -16.38 -11.87
CA GLN A 414 9.94 -15.50 -11.40
C GLN A 414 9.09 -16.13 -10.29
N THR A 415 8.97 -17.46 -10.26
CA THR A 415 8.11 -18.17 -9.31
C THR A 415 8.78 -18.39 -7.96
N PRO A 416 8.03 -18.39 -6.82
CA PRO A 416 8.58 -18.63 -5.49
C PRO A 416 9.33 -19.96 -5.36
N PHE A 417 10.48 -19.94 -4.66
CA PHE A 417 11.35 -21.12 -4.51
C PHE A 417 10.83 -22.19 -3.53
N GLN A 418 9.73 -21.94 -2.82
CA GLN A 418 9.13 -22.90 -1.87
C GLN A 418 8.62 -24.17 -2.52
N GLY A 419 8.25 -24.11 -3.81
CA GLY A 419 7.80 -25.28 -4.57
C GLY A 419 8.91 -26.30 -4.83
N LEU A 420 10.16 -25.97 -4.50
CA LEU A 420 11.30 -26.85 -4.73
C LEU A 420 11.37 -27.94 -3.64
N PRO A 421 11.47 -29.21 -4.04
CA PRO A 421 11.48 -30.33 -3.10
C PRO A 421 12.78 -30.41 -2.28
N GLU A 422 13.87 -29.81 -2.77
CA GLU A 422 15.20 -29.94 -2.19
C GLU A 422 15.77 -28.58 -1.76
N ALA A 423 16.15 -28.48 -0.48
CA ALA A 423 16.81 -27.30 0.09
C ALA A 423 18.07 -26.87 -0.67
N ARG A 424 18.79 -27.86 -1.22
CA ARG A 424 20.00 -27.61 -2.01
C ARG A 424 19.69 -26.86 -3.29
N GLU A 425 18.60 -27.20 -3.98
CA GLU A 425 18.21 -26.54 -5.21
C GLU A 425 17.81 -25.10 -4.94
N ALA A 426 16.98 -24.87 -3.92
CA ALA A 426 16.61 -23.53 -3.47
C ALA A 426 17.85 -22.66 -3.16
N SER A 427 18.81 -23.20 -2.42
CA SER A 427 20.06 -22.49 -2.08
C SER A 427 20.89 -22.09 -3.30
N ILE A 428 20.89 -22.91 -4.36
CA ILE A 428 21.60 -22.59 -5.62
C ILE A 428 20.86 -21.47 -6.37
N LEU A 429 19.53 -21.53 -6.47
CA LEU A 429 18.75 -20.49 -7.13
C LEU A 429 18.79 -19.15 -6.38
N MET A 430 18.80 -19.19 -5.05
CA MET A 430 19.02 -18.01 -4.20
C MET A 430 20.40 -17.40 -4.40
N ALA A 431 21.45 -18.22 -4.45
CA ALA A 431 22.80 -17.75 -4.74
C ALA A 431 22.90 -17.14 -6.16
N GLN A 432 22.21 -17.74 -7.13
CA GLN A 432 22.09 -17.19 -8.48
C GLN A 432 21.39 -15.82 -8.46
N SER A 433 20.26 -15.73 -7.77
CA SER A 433 19.45 -14.52 -7.60
C SER A 433 20.28 -13.38 -6.97
N GLN A 434 21.01 -13.68 -5.90
CA GLN A 434 21.93 -12.74 -5.26
C GLN A 434 23.01 -12.24 -6.22
N SER A 435 23.64 -13.16 -6.97
CA SER A 435 24.66 -12.75 -7.94
C SER A 435 24.11 -11.90 -9.08
N GLY A 436 22.87 -12.14 -9.51
CA GLY A 436 22.15 -11.30 -10.48
C GLY A 436 21.89 -9.89 -9.95
N VAL A 437 21.31 -9.78 -8.75
CA VAL A 437 21.08 -8.50 -8.08
C VAL A 437 22.39 -7.74 -7.85
N ARG A 438 23.47 -8.43 -7.52
CA ARG A 438 24.79 -7.78 -7.39
C ARG A 438 25.30 -7.21 -8.71
N VAL A 439 25.11 -7.91 -9.82
CA VAL A 439 25.47 -7.39 -11.16
C VAL A 439 24.62 -6.18 -11.50
N LEU A 440 23.32 -6.24 -11.22
CA LEU A 440 22.40 -5.11 -11.39
C LEU A 440 22.86 -3.87 -10.59
N ILE A 441 23.19 -4.04 -9.30
CA ILE A 441 23.72 -2.96 -8.45
C ILE A 441 25.05 -2.42 -9.01
N ASN A 442 25.94 -3.28 -9.52
CA ASN A 442 27.20 -2.84 -10.10
C ASN A 442 27.01 -2.02 -11.39
N LEU A 443 25.99 -2.36 -12.19
CA LEU A 443 25.70 -1.68 -13.46
C LEU A 443 24.92 -0.38 -13.28
N LYS A 444 23.96 -0.35 -12.36
CA LYS A 444 22.94 0.72 -12.26
C LYS A 444 22.94 1.45 -10.92
N GLY A 445 23.74 0.99 -9.96
CA GLY A 445 23.80 1.54 -8.61
C GLY A 445 22.73 0.97 -7.68
N LEU A 446 22.91 1.21 -6.38
CA LEU A 446 21.99 0.74 -5.35
C LEU A 446 20.60 1.39 -5.45
N ASP A 447 20.55 2.62 -5.95
CA ASP A 447 19.32 3.41 -6.10
C ASP A 447 18.35 2.81 -7.15
N CYS A 448 18.80 1.91 -8.05
CA CYS A 448 17.89 1.19 -8.96
C CYS A 448 16.95 0.25 -8.19
N ILE A 449 17.35 -0.23 -7.01
CA ILE A 449 16.60 -1.26 -6.28
C ILE A 449 15.24 -0.76 -5.78
N PRO A 450 15.13 0.37 -5.04
CA PRO A 450 13.83 0.90 -4.65
C PRO A 450 12.94 1.20 -5.86
N SER A 451 13.48 1.85 -6.90
CA SER A 451 12.72 2.18 -8.10
C SER A 451 12.20 0.96 -8.86
N LEU A 452 12.92 -0.16 -8.84
CA LEU A 452 12.43 -1.41 -9.41
C LEU A 452 11.25 -1.95 -8.62
N LEU A 453 11.34 -1.95 -7.29
CA LEU A 453 10.25 -2.41 -6.43
C LEU A 453 9.00 -1.54 -6.63
N ASP A 454 9.14 -0.22 -6.67
CA ASP A 454 8.05 0.71 -6.98
C ASP A 454 7.46 0.43 -8.37
N GLY A 455 8.32 0.16 -9.36
CA GLY A 455 7.90 -0.22 -10.70
C GLY A 455 7.07 -1.51 -10.71
N TYR A 456 7.48 -2.54 -9.96
CA TYR A 456 6.72 -3.78 -9.83
C TYR A 456 5.37 -3.57 -9.13
N ALA A 457 5.30 -2.65 -8.16
CA ALA A 457 4.04 -2.34 -7.47
C ALA A 457 2.93 -1.88 -8.42
N THR A 458 3.29 -1.25 -9.55
CA THR A 458 2.34 -0.82 -10.59
C THR A 458 1.63 -1.96 -11.33
N GLY A 459 2.08 -3.21 -11.16
CA GLY A 459 1.51 -4.38 -11.84
C GLY A 459 1.95 -4.56 -13.29
N LYS A 460 2.95 -3.80 -13.75
CA LYS A 460 3.62 -4.03 -15.03
C LYS A 460 4.37 -5.36 -15.03
N GLU A 461 4.54 -5.94 -16.22
CA GLU A 461 5.35 -7.14 -16.40
C GLU A 461 6.80 -6.91 -15.98
N ALA A 462 7.42 -7.95 -15.40
CA ALA A 462 8.68 -7.77 -14.70
C ALA A 462 9.85 -7.31 -15.61
N GLU A 463 9.81 -7.70 -16.89
CA GLU A 463 10.80 -7.27 -17.88
C GLU A 463 10.62 -5.81 -18.31
N ASP A 464 9.37 -5.35 -18.44
CA ASP A 464 9.08 -3.97 -18.80
C ASP A 464 9.56 -3.03 -17.71
N VAL A 465 9.34 -3.38 -16.44
CA VAL A 465 9.87 -2.63 -15.29
C VAL A 465 11.40 -2.58 -15.31
N LEU A 466 12.05 -3.72 -15.55
CA LEU A 466 13.52 -3.79 -15.62
C LEU A 466 14.07 -2.87 -16.73
N LYS A 467 13.40 -2.85 -17.88
CA LYS A 467 13.77 -2.03 -19.03
C LYS A 467 13.53 -0.54 -18.78
N GLU A 468 12.39 -0.17 -18.22
CA GLU A 468 12.05 1.23 -17.96
C GLU A 468 12.94 1.84 -16.86
N VAL A 469 13.14 1.13 -15.76
CA VAL A 469 13.84 1.65 -14.57
C VAL A 469 15.35 1.54 -14.73
N CYS A 470 15.83 0.38 -15.19
CA CYS A 470 17.24 0.08 -15.24
C CYS A 470 17.79 0.03 -16.66
N ASP A 471 17.02 0.28 -17.74
CA ASP A 471 17.49 0.23 -19.14
C ASP A 471 18.26 -1.07 -19.45
N LEU A 472 17.63 -2.20 -19.09
CA LEU A 472 18.12 -3.56 -19.30
C LEU A 472 16.95 -4.50 -19.67
N SER A 473 17.15 -5.37 -20.65
CA SER A 473 16.32 -6.57 -20.81
C SER A 473 16.81 -7.69 -19.88
N TYR A 474 16.02 -8.78 -19.78
CA TYR A 474 16.49 -9.98 -19.09
C TYR A 474 17.74 -10.59 -19.75
N ASP A 475 17.83 -10.52 -21.08
CA ASP A 475 18.96 -11.08 -21.83
C ASP A 475 20.23 -10.25 -21.58
N ASP A 476 20.13 -8.91 -21.59
CA ASP A 476 21.25 -8.02 -21.26
C ASP A 476 21.79 -8.30 -19.85
N LEU A 477 20.88 -8.48 -18.89
CA LEU A 477 21.26 -8.78 -17.51
C LEU A 477 21.93 -10.17 -17.41
N PHE A 478 21.39 -11.16 -18.10
CA PHE A 478 21.93 -12.52 -18.09
C PHE A 478 23.34 -12.57 -18.71
N GLU A 479 23.55 -11.91 -19.86
CA GLU A 479 24.86 -11.80 -20.51
C GLU A 479 25.88 -11.08 -19.62
N ALA A 480 25.48 -9.96 -19.00
CA ALA A 480 26.35 -9.23 -18.09
C ALA A 480 26.72 -10.07 -16.85
N TRP A 481 25.75 -10.84 -16.34
CA TRP A 481 25.94 -11.73 -15.20
C TRP A 481 26.87 -12.90 -15.52
N GLU A 482 26.68 -13.55 -16.66
CA GLU A 482 27.56 -14.62 -17.15
C GLU A 482 29.02 -14.13 -17.27
N LYS A 483 29.20 -12.95 -17.86
CA LYS A 483 30.52 -12.33 -18.01
C LYS A 483 31.17 -12.08 -16.64
N GLU A 484 30.42 -11.60 -15.66
CA GLU A 484 30.93 -11.31 -14.32
C GLU A 484 31.30 -12.58 -13.53
N LEU A 485 30.48 -13.62 -13.62
CA LEU A 485 30.77 -14.92 -13.01
C LEU A 485 32.08 -15.54 -13.51
N ASN A 486 32.39 -15.33 -14.79
CA ASN A 486 33.61 -15.86 -15.41
C ASN A 486 34.86 -15.06 -14.98
N LYS A 487 34.75 -13.76 -14.72
CA LYS A 487 35.87 -12.93 -14.21
C LYS A 487 36.29 -13.30 -12.79
N THR A 488 35.33 -13.54 -11.90
CA THR A 488 35.57 -13.79 -10.45
C THR A 488 36.26 -15.12 -10.15
N SER A 489 36.44 -16.00 -11.14
CA SER A 489 37.17 -17.27 -10.99
C SER A 489 38.65 -17.12 -10.57
N LYS A 490 39.20 -15.90 -10.61
CA LYS A 490 40.61 -15.60 -10.32
C LYS A 490 40.91 -15.10 -8.90
N GLU A 491 39.90 -14.79 -8.08
CA GLU A 491 40.11 -14.21 -6.73
C GLU A 491 39.65 -15.19 -5.63
N LYS A 492 40.60 -15.66 -4.80
CA LYS A 492 40.31 -16.52 -3.63
C LYS A 492 39.82 -15.66 -2.45
N SER A 493 38.57 -15.85 -2.05
CA SER A 493 38.01 -15.32 -0.79
C SER A 493 37.61 -16.47 0.16
N LYS A 494 37.77 -16.25 1.48
CA LYS A 494 37.40 -17.22 2.54
C LYS A 494 35.86 -17.24 2.72
N SER A 495 35.31 -18.43 2.95
CA SER A 495 33.87 -18.72 2.91
C SER A 495 33.27 -18.96 4.30
N ASP A 496 32.08 -18.39 4.56
CA ASP A 496 31.16 -18.69 5.67
C ASP A 496 29.98 -19.54 5.12
N SER A 497 30.05 -20.88 5.17
CA SER A 497 29.14 -21.75 4.39
C SER A 497 27.95 -22.39 5.14
N ALA A 498 27.85 -22.27 6.47
CA ALA A 498 26.87 -23.07 7.23
C ALA A 498 25.45 -22.44 7.30
N ILE A 499 25.32 -21.12 7.32
CA ILE A 499 24.03 -20.41 7.57
C ILE A 499 23.17 -20.30 6.31
N ILE A 500 23.78 -20.37 5.13
CA ILE A 500 23.14 -20.06 3.85
C ILE A 500 22.17 -21.17 3.41
N ARG A 501 22.26 -22.37 3.99
CA ARG A 501 21.42 -23.52 3.58
C ARG A 501 20.03 -23.54 4.21
N SER A 502 19.72 -22.65 5.17
CA SER A 502 18.45 -22.64 5.93
C SER A 502 17.64 -21.35 5.80
N LEU A 503 18.03 -20.45 4.89
CA LEU A 503 17.32 -19.21 4.63
C LEU A 503 16.39 -19.41 3.44
N GLY A 504 15.11 -19.14 3.64
CA GLY A 504 14.08 -19.38 2.65
C GLY A 504 12.88 -18.49 2.86
N TYR A 505 12.34 -17.92 1.79
CA TYR A 505 11.10 -17.15 1.85
C TYR A 505 9.88 -18.07 1.90
N VAL A 506 8.85 -17.69 2.67
CA VAL A 506 7.45 -18.10 2.42
C VAL A 506 6.67 -16.86 2.00
N SER A 507 6.09 -16.85 0.80
CA SER A 507 5.24 -15.74 0.38
C SER A 507 3.93 -15.80 1.17
N PRO A 508 3.38 -14.66 1.64
CA PRO A 508 2.03 -14.60 2.19
C PRO A 508 0.97 -15.22 1.28
N LEU A 509 1.24 -15.29 -0.02
CA LEU A 509 0.35 -15.77 -1.08
C LEU A 509 0.74 -17.16 -1.60
N GLY A 510 1.21 -18.07 -0.74
CA GLY A 510 1.79 -19.39 -1.09
C GLY A 510 1.25 -20.09 -2.36
N SER A 511 2.10 -20.88 -3.02
CA SER A 511 1.89 -21.53 -4.35
C SER A 511 0.54 -22.20 -4.67
N GLN A 512 -0.37 -22.41 -3.70
CA GLN A 512 -1.74 -22.87 -3.95
C GLN A 512 -2.67 -21.80 -4.53
N TRP A 513 -2.26 -20.53 -4.52
CA TRP A 513 -3.13 -19.38 -4.84
C TRP A 513 -2.84 -18.70 -6.19
N GLN A 514 -1.93 -19.26 -7.00
CA GLN A 514 -1.60 -18.80 -8.37
C GLN A 514 -2.23 -19.68 -9.49
N LYS A 515 -3.17 -20.57 -9.15
CA LYS A 515 -4.05 -21.25 -10.10
C LYS A 515 -5.45 -20.69 -9.96
#